data_AF-A0A2C9V807-F1
#
_entry.id   AF-A0A2C9V807-F1
#
_cell.length_a   1.000
_cell.length_b   1.000
_cell.length_c   1.000
_cell.angle_alpha   90.00
_cell.angle_beta   90.00
_cell.angle_gamma   90.00
#
_symmetry.space_group_name_H-M   'P 1'
#
loop_
_entity.id
_entity.type
_entity.pdbx_description
1 polymer ?
#
loop_
_entity_poly.entity_id
_entity_poly.type
_entity_poly.pdbx_seq_one_letter_code
_entity_poly.pdbx_strand_id
1 'polypeptide(L)'
;MATTMVFKHSLPLAMLVFLIGLLPLNEPAEVDDNCIPDNFNSSYFGDKFIFGTATSAYQIEGGTDQIETGRGLSVWDTFTHDTPERIKDHTNGDIAVDFYHRYGEDIKNVKKMGFKAFRMSISWPRVIPTGRISKGKNQKGIAFYHQVLDKIIQEGLEPFVTIFHWDTPQFLETEYRGFLSPNIVDDYRDYVRLLFDEFGKKVKYWMTFNEPWALSGFAYDKGVFAPGRCSSWINSQCLDGNSATEPYIVAHHLLLAHAAAVELHRSQEYKSKLKEDSKIGITLFTFWFEPLSNKRVDIEASETALDFMFGLWMEPLTYGRYPRRVKNLVGDKLHSFTERQSQLLKKSYDFIGLQYYTAYYAKPHFQVEQEFSRYETDSHVEVTALDYKDKPIGKRAYSPWFYIYPKGIRHLLKYTKERYSDPLIYITENGIDTNDIEGQPVKEAVKDTIRIDYYRNHTWNVLRAIKDDEVNVQGYFAWSYIDNFEWNIGYTSRFGLYYVDFKDPKLPRTAKDSAIWFCEFLKNKKSELCKLRPDDADVPAPAPALAPPPPPLRPIHAPPPPPPIHAPPPATPPTQPGLQMWTQSFPSESDITSGRSRKFGKYYIF
;
A
#
# COMPACT_ATOMS: atom_id res chain seq x y z
N MET A 1 11.67 79.08 35.81
CA MET A 1 11.17 78.29 34.67
C MET A 1 12.40 77.74 33.96
N ALA A 2 12.72 76.47 34.17
CA ALA A 2 13.95 75.88 33.66
C ALA A 2 13.59 74.71 32.74
N THR A 3 14.00 74.84 31.49
CA THR A 3 13.94 73.80 30.48
C THR A 3 15.37 73.38 30.13
N THR A 4 15.52 72.07 29.95
CA THR A 4 16.49 71.36 29.10
C THR A 4 17.90 71.00 29.60
N MET A 5 18.09 69.68 29.55
CA MET A 5 19.27 68.87 29.19
C MET A 5 20.43 68.74 30.17
N VAL A 6 20.54 67.53 30.73
CA VAL A 6 21.82 66.87 30.98
C VAL A 6 21.74 65.44 30.44
N PHE A 7 22.48 65.19 29.36
CA PHE A 7 23.01 63.88 29.00
C PHE A 7 24.33 63.69 29.76
N LYS A 8 24.48 62.59 30.49
CA LYS A 8 25.76 61.87 30.71
C LYS A 8 25.52 60.69 31.65
N HIS A 9 25.52 59.48 31.10
CA HIS A 9 26.21 58.29 31.60
C HIS A 9 25.68 57.04 30.88
N SER A 10 26.27 56.71 29.73
CA SER A 10 26.04 55.42 29.07
C SER A 10 27.19 55.13 28.12
N LEU A 11 28.39 54.87 28.65
CA LEU A 11 29.53 54.45 27.83
C LEU A 11 30.30 53.18 28.26
N PRO A 12 30.08 52.51 29.43
CA PRO A 12 30.71 51.21 29.65
C PRO A 12 29.82 50.00 29.35
N LEU A 13 28.50 50.16 29.17
CA LEU A 13 27.59 49.03 28.93
C LEU A 13 27.52 48.63 27.44
N ALA A 14 27.81 49.55 26.52
CA ALA A 14 27.77 49.28 25.08
C ALA A 14 28.96 48.44 24.59
N MET A 15 30.13 48.52 25.25
CA MET A 15 31.29 47.68 24.89
C MET A 15 31.19 46.25 25.42
N LEU A 16 30.46 46.00 26.52
CA LEU A 16 30.27 44.64 27.03
C LEU A 16 29.29 43.82 26.16
N VAL A 17 28.33 44.50 25.52
CA VAL A 17 27.42 43.86 24.55
C VAL A 17 28.11 43.59 23.22
N PHE A 18 29.14 44.37 22.85
CA PHE A 18 29.89 44.17 21.60
C PHE A 18 30.94 43.03 21.70
N LEU A 19 31.47 42.74 22.90
CA LEU A 19 32.46 41.68 23.09
C LEU A 19 31.87 40.27 23.28
N ILE A 20 30.57 40.15 23.57
CA ILE A 20 29.85 38.85 23.55
C ILE A 20 29.42 38.48 22.11
N GLY A 21 29.42 39.45 21.17
CA GLY A 21 29.12 39.23 19.76
C GLY A 21 30.30 38.76 18.89
N LEU A 22 31.48 38.52 19.47
CA LEU A 22 32.71 38.11 18.76
C LEU A 22 33.27 36.77 19.25
N LEU A 23 32.54 36.03 20.08
CA LEU A 23 32.80 34.60 20.20
C LEU A 23 32.32 33.98 18.89
N PRO A 24 33.15 33.20 18.16
CA PRO A 24 32.62 32.38 17.10
C PRO A 24 31.55 31.51 17.75
N LEU A 25 30.29 31.75 17.37
CA LEU A 25 29.29 30.71 17.43
C LEU A 25 29.87 29.62 16.54
N ASN A 26 30.64 28.71 17.14
CA ASN A 26 30.76 27.39 16.57
C ASN A 26 29.32 26.98 16.37
N GLU A 27 28.89 26.93 15.10
CA GLU A 27 27.77 26.10 14.74
C GLU A 27 27.97 24.80 15.52
N PRO A 28 26.97 24.32 16.28
CA PRO A 28 27.09 22.99 16.85
C PRO A 28 27.47 22.13 15.65
N ALA A 29 28.66 21.51 15.70
CA ALA A 29 29.10 20.64 14.64
C ALA A 29 27.91 19.73 14.35
N GLU A 30 27.36 19.79 13.14
CA GLU A 30 26.41 18.79 12.68
C GLU A 30 27.13 17.47 12.94
N VAL A 31 26.74 16.77 14.01
CA VAL A 31 27.16 15.40 14.23
C VAL A 31 26.76 14.72 12.95
N ASP A 32 27.72 14.16 12.21
CA ASP A 32 27.46 13.53 10.91
C ASP A 32 26.27 12.57 11.06
N ASP A 33 25.10 13.06 10.63
CA ASP A 33 23.78 12.53 10.97
C ASP A 33 23.54 11.15 10.33
N ASN A 34 24.52 10.70 9.52
CA ASN A 34 24.52 9.49 8.72
C ASN A 34 25.47 8.40 9.23
N CYS A 35 26.25 8.61 10.30
CA CYS A 35 27.16 7.58 10.81
C CYS A 35 26.42 6.49 11.59
N ILE A 36 25.91 5.47 10.88
CA ILE A 36 25.35 4.25 11.50
C ILE A 36 26.50 3.42 12.07
N PRO A 37 26.50 3.07 13.38
CA PRO A 37 27.54 2.25 13.98
C PRO A 37 27.74 0.92 13.24
N ASP A 38 28.98 0.44 13.17
CA ASP A 38 29.30 -0.86 12.54
C ASP A 38 28.71 -2.05 13.29
N ASN A 39 28.45 -1.87 14.59
CA ASN A 39 27.80 -2.88 15.43
C ASN A 39 26.28 -2.66 15.55
N PHE A 40 25.66 -1.82 14.71
CA PHE A 40 24.22 -1.55 14.73
C PHE A 40 23.42 -2.86 14.57
N ASN A 41 22.60 -3.17 15.56
CA ASN A 41 21.78 -4.38 15.63
C ASN A 41 20.49 -4.13 16.42
N SER A 42 19.62 -5.15 16.50
CA SER A 42 18.31 -5.04 17.13
C SER A 42 18.31 -4.67 18.62
N SER A 43 19.40 -4.92 19.35
CA SER A 43 19.49 -4.57 20.79
C SER A 43 19.38 -3.07 21.07
N TYR A 44 19.70 -2.21 20.09
CA TYR A 44 19.56 -0.75 20.23
C TYR A 44 18.10 -0.31 20.47
N PHE A 45 17.13 -1.12 20.02
CA PHE A 45 15.70 -0.84 20.17
C PHE A 45 15.12 -1.34 21.49
N GLY A 46 15.83 -2.23 22.19
CA GLY A 46 15.39 -2.89 23.42
C GLY A 46 14.49 -4.11 23.19
N ASP A 47 14.39 -4.96 24.21
CA ASP A 47 13.83 -6.32 24.08
C ASP A 47 12.34 -6.38 23.72
N LYS A 48 11.60 -5.32 24.07
CA LYS A 48 10.15 -5.19 23.83
C LYS A 48 9.81 -4.77 22.40
N PHE A 49 10.79 -4.25 21.63
CA PHE A 49 10.55 -3.85 20.26
C PHE A 49 10.33 -5.08 19.37
N ILE A 50 9.29 -5.04 18.55
CA ILE A 50 8.88 -6.17 17.71
C ILE A 50 9.43 -5.98 16.31
N PHE A 51 10.36 -6.84 15.91
CA PHE A 51 10.72 -6.99 14.50
C PHE A 51 9.91 -8.14 13.88
N GLY A 52 9.26 -7.84 12.77
CA GLY A 52 8.51 -8.80 11.97
C GLY A 52 8.71 -8.61 10.47
N THR A 53 7.95 -9.37 9.71
CA THR A 53 7.84 -9.24 8.25
C THR A 53 6.38 -9.34 7.85
N ALA A 54 6.03 -8.84 6.67
CA ALA A 54 4.65 -8.74 6.21
C ALA A 54 4.40 -9.42 4.85
N THR A 55 3.15 -9.84 4.66
CA THR A 55 2.55 -10.33 3.41
C THR A 55 1.06 -9.96 3.33
N SER A 56 0.42 -10.21 2.19
CA SER A 56 -1.03 -10.12 2.01
C SER A 56 -1.58 -11.31 1.22
N ALA A 57 -2.86 -11.62 1.43
CA ALA A 57 -3.49 -12.84 0.94
C ALA A 57 -3.43 -12.99 -0.59
N TYR A 58 -3.96 -12.03 -1.35
CA TYR A 58 -3.97 -12.12 -2.82
C TYR A 58 -2.56 -12.19 -3.42
N GLN A 59 -1.59 -11.56 -2.76
CA GLN A 59 -0.23 -11.49 -3.26
C GLN A 59 0.57 -12.79 -3.08
N ILE A 60 0.20 -13.65 -2.12
CA ILE A 60 0.97 -14.86 -1.79
C ILE A 60 0.20 -16.17 -1.84
N GLU A 61 -1.12 -16.18 -1.58
CA GLU A 61 -1.84 -17.41 -1.25
C GLU A 61 -2.00 -18.35 -2.44
N GLY A 62 -2.47 -17.86 -3.57
CA GLY A 62 -3.00 -18.71 -4.63
C GLY A 62 -4.19 -19.55 -4.15
N GLY A 63 -4.29 -20.79 -4.61
CA GLY A 63 -5.39 -21.70 -4.21
C GLY A 63 -6.74 -21.14 -4.61
N THR A 64 -6.89 -20.78 -5.88
CA THR A 64 -8.12 -20.21 -6.47
C THR A 64 -9.09 -21.27 -7.00
N ASP A 65 -8.69 -22.54 -7.05
CA ASP A 65 -9.58 -23.65 -7.42
C ASP A 65 -10.74 -23.76 -6.41
N GLN A 66 -11.97 -23.53 -6.91
CA GLN A 66 -13.16 -23.52 -6.07
C GLN A 66 -13.58 -24.91 -5.57
N ILE A 67 -13.28 -25.98 -6.31
CA ILE A 67 -13.59 -27.36 -5.91
C ILE A 67 -12.71 -27.74 -4.72
N GLU A 68 -11.42 -27.44 -4.82
CA GLU A 68 -10.44 -27.67 -3.77
C GLU A 68 -10.72 -26.80 -2.55
N THR A 69 -10.76 -25.48 -2.73
CA THR A 69 -10.66 -24.52 -1.62
C THR A 69 -12.00 -23.94 -1.18
N GLY A 70 -13.03 -23.97 -2.03
CA GLY A 70 -14.31 -23.31 -1.78
C GLY A 70 -14.25 -21.77 -1.77
N ARG A 71 -13.12 -21.17 -2.15
CA ARG A 71 -12.93 -19.71 -2.20
C ARG A 71 -13.78 -19.09 -3.32
N GLY A 72 -14.42 -17.94 -3.03
CA GLY A 72 -15.07 -17.12 -4.06
C GLY A 72 -14.09 -16.20 -4.81
N LEU A 73 -14.55 -15.53 -5.86
CA LEU A 73 -13.74 -14.54 -6.57
C LEU A 73 -13.64 -13.24 -5.76
N SER A 74 -12.46 -12.62 -5.75
CA SER A 74 -12.24 -11.23 -5.37
C SER A 74 -12.27 -10.32 -6.61
N VAL A 75 -12.37 -9.01 -6.37
CA VAL A 75 -12.22 -8.00 -7.42
C VAL A 75 -10.87 -8.08 -8.14
N TRP A 76 -9.82 -8.57 -7.47
CA TRP A 76 -8.52 -8.74 -8.10
C TRP A 76 -8.45 -9.94 -9.05
N ASP A 77 -9.15 -11.04 -8.73
CA ASP A 77 -9.25 -12.17 -9.67
C ASP A 77 -9.90 -11.68 -10.97
N THR A 78 -11.07 -11.03 -10.86
CA THR A 78 -11.78 -10.46 -12.01
C THR A 78 -10.95 -9.43 -12.76
N PHE A 79 -10.31 -8.48 -12.07
CA PHE A 79 -9.50 -7.45 -12.71
C PHE A 79 -8.33 -8.04 -13.52
N THR A 80 -7.61 -9.00 -12.95
CA THR A 80 -6.45 -9.62 -13.62
C THR A 80 -6.84 -10.58 -14.74
N HIS A 81 -8.00 -11.24 -14.64
CA HIS A 81 -8.49 -12.15 -15.69
C HIS A 81 -9.19 -11.43 -16.84
N ASP A 82 -9.99 -10.41 -16.55
CA ASP A 82 -10.78 -9.69 -17.57
C ASP A 82 -9.94 -8.64 -18.30
N THR A 83 -8.93 -8.08 -17.62
CA THR A 83 -8.04 -7.04 -18.17
C THR A 83 -6.56 -7.34 -17.88
N PRO A 84 -6.01 -8.46 -18.38
CA PRO A 84 -4.63 -8.85 -18.11
C PRO A 84 -3.62 -7.81 -18.58
N GLU A 85 -3.93 -7.02 -19.61
CA GLU A 85 -3.11 -5.92 -20.11
C GLU A 85 -2.98 -4.71 -19.16
N ARG A 86 -3.73 -4.70 -18.05
CA ARG A 86 -3.56 -3.73 -16.96
C ARG A 86 -2.53 -4.19 -15.93
N ILE A 87 -2.03 -5.42 -16.06
CA ILE A 87 -0.89 -5.92 -15.32
C ILE A 87 0.32 -5.90 -16.25
N LYS A 88 1.42 -5.29 -15.79
CA LYS A 88 2.60 -5.01 -16.62
C LYS A 88 3.16 -6.24 -17.35
N ASP A 89 3.13 -7.40 -16.72
CA ASP A 89 3.59 -8.67 -17.28
C ASP A 89 2.45 -9.63 -17.64
N HIS A 90 1.20 -9.15 -17.64
CA HIS A 90 -0.01 -9.92 -17.93
C HIS A 90 -0.24 -11.13 -17.01
N THR A 91 0.39 -11.15 -15.83
CA THR A 91 0.22 -12.22 -14.84
C THR A 91 -0.92 -11.94 -13.86
N ASN A 92 -1.19 -12.90 -12.97
CA ASN A 92 -2.23 -12.82 -11.96
C ASN A 92 -1.81 -13.52 -10.65
N GLY A 93 -2.70 -13.49 -9.65
CA GLY A 93 -2.50 -14.11 -8.33
C GLY A 93 -3.04 -15.55 -8.19
N ASP A 94 -3.36 -16.25 -9.28
CA ASP A 94 -4.02 -17.57 -9.22
C ASP A 94 -3.21 -18.60 -8.44
N ILE A 95 -1.90 -18.60 -8.68
CA ILE A 95 -0.92 -19.43 -7.96
C ILE A 95 -0.16 -18.57 -6.95
N ALA A 96 0.21 -17.33 -7.31
CA ALA A 96 1.07 -16.49 -6.48
C ALA A 96 2.39 -17.20 -6.13
N VAL A 97 2.68 -17.34 -4.84
CA VAL A 97 3.77 -18.22 -4.38
C VAL A 97 3.25 -19.54 -3.84
N ASP A 98 1.97 -19.84 -3.97
CA ASP A 98 1.32 -21.03 -3.45
C ASP A 98 1.44 -21.16 -1.92
N PHE A 99 1.31 -20.05 -1.20
CA PHE A 99 1.36 -20.05 0.26
C PHE A 99 0.20 -20.87 0.86
N TYR A 100 -0.94 -20.99 0.16
CA TYR A 100 -2.06 -21.81 0.60
C TYR A 100 -1.63 -23.27 0.91
N HIS A 101 -0.76 -23.85 0.08
CA HIS A 101 -0.21 -25.19 0.31
C HIS A 101 1.12 -25.19 1.08
N ARG A 102 1.87 -24.08 1.05
CA ARG A 102 3.27 -24.03 1.51
C ARG A 102 3.54 -23.22 2.78
N TYR A 103 2.49 -22.69 3.42
CA TYR A 103 2.61 -21.84 4.63
C TYR A 103 3.51 -22.43 5.72
N GLY A 104 3.52 -23.76 5.88
CA GLY A 104 4.33 -24.44 6.89
C GLY A 104 5.85 -24.28 6.71
N GLU A 105 6.33 -24.21 5.48
CA GLU A 105 7.73 -23.91 5.16
C GLU A 105 8.02 -22.43 5.33
N ASP A 106 7.11 -21.59 4.82
CA ASP A 106 7.28 -20.15 4.81
C ASP A 106 7.35 -19.55 6.23
N ILE A 107 6.48 -19.99 7.13
CA ILE A 107 6.49 -19.54 8.53
C ILE A 107 7.76 -20.00 9.26
N LYS A 108 8.28 -21.20 8.95
CA LYS A 108 9.57 -21.66 9.50
C LYS A 108 10.73 -20.80 9.02
N ASN A 109 10.70 -20.36 7.76
CA ASN A 109 11.72 -19.47 7.22
C ASN A 109 11.71 -18.11 7.92
N VAL A 110 10.52 -17.54 8.16
CA VAL A 110 10.36 -16.31 8.97
C VAL A 110 10.98 -16.48 10.36
N LYS A 111 10.70 -17.61 11.04
CA LYS A 111 11.28 -17.89 12.35
C LYS A 111 12.80 -18.05 12.30
N LYS A 112 13.35 -18.73 11.29
CA LYS A 112 14.80 -18.94 11.13
C LYS A 112 15.57 -17.63 10.97
N MET A 113 14.97 -16.63 10.31
CA MET A 113 15.49 -15.26 10.23
C MET A 113 15.52 -14.54 11.60
N GLY A 114 14.89 -15.09 12.64
CA GLY A 114 14.89 -14.49 13.98
C GLY A 114 13.79 -13.44 14.20
N PHE A 115 12.87 -13.26 13.25
CA PHE A 115 11.69 -12.42 13.47
C PHE A 115 10.84 -12.93 14.64
N LYS A 116 10.12 -12.01 15.28
CA LYS A 116 9.21 -12.29 16.40
C LYS A 116 7.73 -12.20 16.02
N ALA A 117 7.42 -11.61 14.87
CA ALA A 117 6.05 -11.44 14.40
C ALA A 117 5.92 -11.69 12.90
N PHE A 118 4.74 -12.15 12.50
CA PHE A 118 4.37 -12.33 11.10
C PHE A 118 3.05 -11.59 10.85
N ARG A 119 3.12 -10.57 9.99
CA ARG A 119 1.94 -9.83 9.55
C ARG A 119 1.39 -10.47 8.28
N MET A 120 0.10 -10.79 8.30
CA MET A 120 -0.61 -11.38 7.16
C MET A 120 -2.01 -10.76 7.04
N SER A 121 -2.70 -10.97 5.92
CA SER A 121 -4.13 -10.68 5.81
C SER A 121 -4.96 -11.94 5.67
N ILE A 122 -6.24 -11.85 6.05
CA ILE A 122 -7.23 -12.90 5.80
C ILE A 122 -8.00 -12.52 4.54
N SER A 123 -8.16 -13.48 3.62
CA SER A 123 -8.92 -13.26 2.40
C SER A 123 -10.41 -13.34 2.66
N TRP A 124 -11.13 -12.24 2.47
CA TRP A 124 -12.57 -12.16 2.66
C TRP A 124 -13.31 -13.20 1.80
N PRO A 125 -13.10 -13.29 0.46
CA PRO A 125 -13.78 -14.29 -0.35
C PRO A 125 -13.32 -15.73 -0.08
N ARG A 126 -12.21 -15.95 0.65
CA ARG A 126 -11.83 -17.29 1.08
C ARG A 126 -12.68 -17.79 2.25
N VAL A 127 -13.01 -16.93 3.22
CA VAL A 127 -13.83 -17.34 4.38
C VAL A 127 -15.33 -17.12 4.18
N ILE A 128 -15.71 -16.15 3.35
CA ILE A 128 -17.11 -15.87 2.97
C ILE A 128 -17.13 -15.65 1.44
N PRO A 129 -17.37 -16.70 0.62
CA PRO A 129 -17.23 -16.63 -0.84
C PRO A 129 -18.03 -15.54 -1.53
N THR A 130 -19.21 -15.21 -1.00
CA THR A 130 -20.06 -14.13 -1.54
C THR A 130 -19.87 -12.81 -0.81
N GLY A 131 -19.00 -12.75 0.20
CA GLY A 131 -18.87 -11.64 1.13
C GLY A 131 -19.97 -11.52 2.19
N ARG A 132 -21.17 -12.06 1.93
CA ARG A 132 -22.31 -12.02 2.87
C ARG A 132 -22.45 -13.30 3.68
N ILE A 133 -22.34 -13.19 5.01
CA ILE A 133 -22.45 -14.35 5.93
C ILE A 133 -23.77 -15.11 5.76
N SER A 134 -24.88 -14.42 5.53
CA SER A 134 -26.20 -15.07 5.36
C SER A 134 -26.28 -15.99 4.14
N LYS A 135 -25.34 -15.87 3.19
CA LYS A 135 -25.22 -16.73 2.00
C LYS A 135 -24.23 -17.88 2.16
N GLY A 136 -23.65 -18.04 3.36
CA GLY A 136 -22.82 -19.17 3.71
C GLY A 136 -21.36 -18.79 3.97
N LYS A 137 -20.75 -19.53 4.90
CA LYS A 137 -19.33 -19.46 5.25
C LYS A 137 -18.59 -20.61 4.56
N ASN A 138 -17.34 -20.40 4.18
CA ASN A 138 -16.48 -21.48 3.68
C ASN A 138 -15.65 -22.08 4.82
N GLN A 139 -16.07 -23.26 5.29
CA GLN A 139 -15.38 -23.97 6.38
C GLN A 139 -13.95 -24.38 6.02
N LYS A 140 -13.65 -24.66 4.75
CA LYS A 140 -12.28 -24.98 4.30
C LYS A 140 -11.37 -23.76 4.45
N GLY A 141 -11.83 -22.58 4.03
CA GLY A 141 -11.11 -21.32 4.20
C GLY A 141 -10.88 -20.96 5.67
N ILE A 142 -11.88 -21.16 6.53
CA ILE A 142 -11.74 -20.94 7.98
C ILE A 142 -10.70 -21.90 8.58
N ALA A 143 -10.76 -23.18 8.21
CA ALA A 143 -9.80 -24.19 8.66
C ALA A 143 -8.36 -23.87 8.22
N PHE A 144 -8.17 -23.39 6.98
CA PHE A 144 -6.87 -22.93 6.49
C PHE A 144 -6.27 -21.85 7.40
N TYR A 145 -7.02 -20.79 7.72
CA TYR A 145 -6.50 -19.73 8.58
C TYR A 145 -6.28 -20.17 10.03
N HIS A 146 -7.08 -21.10 10.57
CA HIS A 146 -6.74 -21.71 11.85
C HIS A 146 -5.38 -22.42 11.80
N GLN A 147 -5.11 -23.21 10.76
CA GLN A 147 -3.84 -23.92 10.61
C GLN A 147 -2.66 -22.96 10.44
N VAL A 148 -2.82 -21.90 9.65
CA VAL A 148 -1.79 -20.86 9.48
C VAL A 148 -1.50 -20.16 10.81
N LEU A 149 -2.54 -19.69 11.53
CA LEU A 149 -2.37 -19.02 12.82
C LEU A 149 -1.77 -19.94 13.89
N ASP A 150 -2.20 -21.20 13.94
CA ASP A 150 -1.62 -22.19 14.83
C ASP A 150 -0.15 -22.43 14.50
N LYS A 151 0.20 -22.46 13.22
CA LYS A 151 1.58 -22.62 12.79
C LYS A 151 2.46 -21.43 13.18
N ILE A 152 1.96 -20.19 13.01
CA ILE A 152 2.64 -18.96 13.45
C ILE A 152 2.93 -19.04 14.96
N ILE A 153 1.91 -19.35 15.76
CA ILE A 153 2.01 -19.44 17.22
C ILE A 153 2.95 -20.58 17.64
N GLN A 154 2.87 -21.75 16.99
CA GLN A 154 3.73 -22.90 17.27
C GLN A 154 5.22 -22.61 17.03
N GLU A 155 5.55 -21.82 16.01
CA GLU A 155 6.93 -21.38 15.73
C GLU A 155 7.37 -20.22 16.66
N GLY A 156 6.50 -19.80 17.60
CA GLY A 156 6.78 -18.72 18.54
C GLY A 156 6.85 -17.35 17.88
N LEU A 157 6.00 -17.12 16.88
CA LEU A 157 5.78 -15.83 16.25
C LEU A 157 4.43 -15.25 16.72
N GLU A 158 4.34 -13.93 16.83
CA GLU A 158 3.07 -13.24 17.09
C GLU A 158 2.35 -12.93 15.76
N PRO A 159 1.09 -13.37 15.59
CA PRO A 159 0.30 -13.03 14.41
C PRO A 159 -0.22 -11.58 14.49
N PHE A 160 0.11 -10.80 13.46
CA PHE A 160 -0.46 -9.48 13.20
C PHE A 160 -1.44 -9.60 12.02
N VAL A 161 -2.74 -9.54 12.27
CA VAL A 161 -3.75 -9.85 11.26
C VAL A 161 -4.37 -8.59 10.68
N THR A 162 -4.22 -8.45 9.37
CA THR A 162 -4.95 -7.46 8.57
C THR A 162 -6.28 -8.07 8.13
N ILE A 163 -7.39 -7.46 8.53
CA ILE A 163 -8.74 -7.98 8.24
C ILE A 163 -9.03 -7.86 6.75
N PHE A 164 -8.67 -6.73 6.13
CA PHE A 164 -8.93 -6.49 4.72
C PHE A 164 -7.73 -5.87 4.02
N HIS A 165 -7.33 -6.48 2.90
CA HIS A 165 -6.23 -6.03 2.06
C HIS A 165 -6.66 -6.07 0.58
N TRP A 166 -7.61 -5.18 0.26
CA TRP A 166 -8.08 -4.85 -1.10
C TRP A 166 -8.79 -5.96 -1.88
N ASP A 167 -9.00 -7.12 -1.28
CA ASP A 167 -9.56 -8.31 -1.91
C ASP A 167 -11.07 -8.43 -1.70
N THR A 168 -11.83 -7.36 -1.96
CA THR A 168 -13.30 -7.34 -1.87
C THR A 168 -13.89 -8.52 -2.64
N PRO A 169 -14.82 -9.30 -2.06
CA PRO A 169 -15.52 -10.35 -2.80
C PRO A 169 -16.23 -9.76 -4.02
N GLN A 170 -15.97 -10.32 -5.20
CA GLN A 170 -16.54 -9.84 -6.48
C GLN A 170 -18.06 -9.83 -6.44
N PHE A 171 -18.67 -10.74 -5.67
CA PHE A 171 -20.12 -10.76 -5.48
C PHE A 171 -20.66 -9.43 -4.93
N LEU A 172 -20.00 -8.81 -3.95
CA LEU A 172 -20.42 -7.52 -3.37
C LEU A 172 -20.17 -6.36 -4.33
N GLU A 173 -19.08 -6.42 -5.11
CA GLU A 173 -18.81 -5.45 -6.18
C GLU A 173 -19.91 -5.51 -7.27
N THR A 174 -20.33 -6.71 -7.67
CA THR A 174 -21.43 -6.87 -8.63
C THR A 174 -22.79 -6.47 -8.05
N GLU A 175 -23.07 -6.79 -6.79
CA GLU A 175 -24.38 -6.55 -6.19
C GLU A 175 -24.67 -5.06 -5.94
N TYR A 176 -23.67 -4.32 -5.47
CA TYR A 176 -23.87 -2.91 -5.11
C TYR A 176 -22.62 -2.03 -5.25
N ARG A 177 -21.60 -2.49 -6.01
CA ARG A 177 -20.36 -1.75 -6.27
C ARG A 177 -19.48 -1.56 -5.02
N GLY A 178 -19.49 -2.57 -4.15
CA GLY A 178 -18.55 -2.68 -3.03
C GLY A 178 -18.51 -1.42 -2.17
N PHE A 179 -17.32 -0.82 -2.05
CA PHE A 179 -17.10 0.36 -1.20
C PHE A 179 -17.75 1.66 -1.71
N LEU A 180 -18.39 1.67 -2.87
CA LEU A 180 -19.21 2.80 -3.29
C LEU A 180 -20.60 2.82 -2.65
N SER A 181 -21.02 1.72 -2.03
CA SER A 181 -22.31 1.62 -1.34
C SER A 181 -22.14 1.58 0.18
N PRO A 182 -23.03 2.23 0.94
CA PRO A 182 -23.02 2.12 2.40
C PRO A 182 -23.30 0.69 2.91
N ASN A 183 -23.90 -0.18 2.08
CA ASN A 183 -24.19 -1.57 2.44
C ASN A 183 -22.93 -2.36 2.80
N ILE A 184 -21.76 -1.98 2.26
CA ILE A 184 -20.49 -2.64 2.56
C ILE A 184 -20.14 -2.58 4.04
N VAL A 185 -20.61 -1.56 4.78
CA VAL A 185 -20.29 -1.36 6.20
C VAL A 185 -20.87 -2.51 7.03
N ASP A 186 -22.10 -2.94 6.72
CA ASP A 186 -22.76 -4.02 7.44
C ASP A 186 -22.18 -5.39 7.03
N ASP A 187 -21.95 -5.64 5.74
CA ASP A 187 -21.31 -6.88 5.27
C ASP A 187 -19.87 -7.01 5.82
N TYR A 188 -19.11 -5.91 5.89
CA TYR A 188 -17.78 -5.87 6.51
C TYR A 188 -17.84 -6.11 8.03
N ARG A 189 -18.81 -5.50 8.73
CA ARG A 189 -19.00 -5.75 10.17
C ARG A 189 -19.29 -7.23 10.44
N ASP A 190 -20.12 -7.86 9.62
CA ASP A 190 -20.41 -9.29 9.72
C ASP A 190 -19.16 -10.14 9.44
N TYR A 191 -18.37 -9.79 8.42
CA TYR A 191 -17.06 -10.41 8.18
C TYR A 191 -16.14 -10.31 9.41
N VAL A 192 -16.04 -9.13 10.03
CA VAL A 192 -15.23 -8.93 11.25
C VAL A 192 -15.76 -9.78 12.41
N ARG A 193 -17.08 -9.89 12.60
CA ARG A 193 -17.68 -10.78 13.62
C ARG A 193 -17.20 -12.22 13.45
N LEU A 194 -17.23 -12.74 12.23
CA LEU A 194 -16.73 -14.08 11.94
C LEU A 194 -15.26 -14.21 12.34
N LEU A 195 -14.41 -13.26 11.96
CA LEU A 195 -12.99 -13.34 12.27
C LEU A 195 -12.71 -13.30 13.78
N PHE A 196 -13.44 -12.47 14.52
CA PHE A 196 -13.30 -12.42 15.97
C PHE A 196 -13.84 -13.68 16.66
N ASP A 197 -14.93 -14.25 16.15
CA ASP A 197 -15.49 -15.50 16.67
C ASP A 197 -14.51 -16.67 16.48
N GLU A 198 -13.91 -16.80 15.29
CA GLU A 198 -13.03 -17.93 14.95
C GLU A 198 -11.61 -17.71 15.49
N PHE A 199 -11.04 -16.51 15.33
CA PHE A 199 -9.60 -16.28 15.53
C PHE A 199 -9.27 -15.35 16.71
N GLY A 200 -10.27 -14.76 17.35
CA GLY A 200 -10.12 -13.78 18.44
C GLY A 200 -9.22 -14.22 19.60
N LYS A 201 -9.21 -15.52 19.91
CA LYS A 201 -8.35 -16.10 20.96
C LYS A 201 -6.91 -16.36 20.54
N LYS A 202 -6.63 -16.40 19.24
CA LYS A 202 -5.30 -16.63 18.68
C LYS A 202 -4.58 -15.32 18.37
N VAL A 203 -5.32 -14.29 17.99
CA VAL A 203 -4.79 -13.03 17.46
C VAL A 203 -4.86 -11.91 18.50
N LYS A 204 -3.72 -11.27 18.75
CA LYS A 204 -3.62 -10.10 19.61
C LYS A 204 -3.78 -8.79 18.84
N TYR A 205 -3.12 -8.64 17.70
CA TYR A 205 -3.04 -7.39 16.94
C TYR A 205 -3.89 -7.46 15.67
N TRP A 206 -4.93 -6.63 15.62
CA TRP A 206 -5.86 -6.53 14.50
C TRP A 206 -5.68 -5.21 13.76
N MET A 207 -5.59 -5.26 12.44
CA MET A 207 -5.58 -4.08 11.57
C MET A 207 -6.79 -4.15 10.66
N THR A 208 -7.72 -3.19 10.76
CA THR A 208 -8.99 -3.25 10.01
C THR A 208 -8.78 -3.19 8.49
N PHE A 209 -7.93 -2.27 8.05
CA PHE A 209 -7.66 -2.03 6.63
C PHE A 209 -6.17 -1.90 6.41
N ASN A 210 -5.71 -2.43 5.27
CA ASN A 210 -4.48 -2.04 4.64
C ASN A 210 -4.66 -0.79 3.79
N GLU A 211 -3.84 0.25 4.03
CA GLU A 211 -3.68 1.41 3.15
C GLU A 211 -4.98 1.87 2.47
N PRO A 212 -5.97 2.36 3.22
CA PRO A 212 -7.25 2.73 2.61
C PRO A 212 -7.10 3.84 1.55
N TRP A 213 -6.02 4.64 1.62
CA TRP A 213 -5.63 5.57 0.56
C TRP A 213 -5.31 4.88 -0.76
N ALA A 214 -4.57 3.77 -0.75
CA ALA A 214 -4.20 3.04 -1.96
C ALA A 214 -5.46 2.52 -2.67
N LEU A 215 -6.42 1.96 -1.93
CA LEU A 215 -7.70 1.56 -2.52
C LEU A 215 -8.46 2.77 -3.09
N SER A 216 -8.61 3.85 -2.32
CA SER A 216 -9.32 5.06 -2.77
C SER A 216 -8.67 5.73 -3.99
N GLY A 217 -7.35 5.90 -3.99
CA GLY A 217 -6.60 6.62 -5.01
C GLY A 217 -6.24 5.76 -6.21
N PHE A 218 -5.65 4.58 -6.00
CA PHE A 218 -5.24 3.73 -7.11
C PHE A 218 -6.41 3.04 -7.79
N ALA A 219 -7.47 2.66 -7.08
CA ALA A 219 -8.59 1.94 -7.68
C ALA A 219 -9.75 2.79 -8.19
N TYR A 220 -9.96 3.99 -7.63
CA TYR A 220 -11.10 4.86 -7.96
C TYR A 220 -10.72 6.27 -8.48
N ASP A 221 -9.43 6.64 -8.46
CA ASP A 221 -8.94 7.86 -9.12
C ASP A 221 -8.07 7.53 -10.34
N LYS A 222 -6.97 6.79 -10.14
CA LYS A 222 -6.06 6.37 -11.23
C LYS A 222 -6.58 5.17 -12.02
N GLY A 223 -7.45 4.36 -11.41
CA GLY A 223 -7.94 3.11 -11.99
C GLY A 223 -6.82 2.15 -12.38
N VAL A 224 -5.74 2.04 -11.61
CA VAL A 224 -4.66 1.08 -11.87
C VAL A 224 -4.78 -0.16 -10.99
N PHE A 225 -5.56 -0.10 -9.91
CA PHE A 225 -5.88 -1.23 -9.02
C PHE A 225 -7.34 -1.65 -9.19
N ALA A 226 -7.65 -2.91 -8.85
CA ALA A 226 -9.04 -3.41 -8.86
C ALA A 226 -9.96 -2.59 -7.93
N PRO A 227 -11.20 -2.25 -8.34
CA PRO A 227 -11.91 -2.68 -9.56
C PRO A 227 -11.58 -1.86 -10.82
N GLY A 228 -10.61 -0.94 -10.79
CA GLY A 228 -10.08 -0.30 -11.99
C GLY A 228 -10.93 0.82 -12.55
N ARG A 229 -11.53 1.64 -11.67
CA ARG A 229 -12.47 2.70 -12.01
C ARG A 229 -11.78 4.07 -12.05
N CYS A 230 -12.10 4.85 -13.07
CA CYS A 230 -11.67 6.24 -13.17
C CYS A 230 -12.50 6.99 -14.21
N SER A 231 -12.42 8.33 -14.21
CA SER A 231 -12.98 9.13 -15.30
C SER A 231 -12.33 8.75 -16.63
N SER A 232 -13.12 8.66 -17.70
CA SER A 232 -12.70 8.10 -19.01
C SER A 232 -11.47 8.78 -19.65
N TRP A 233 -11.19 10.03 -19.31
CA TRP A 233 -10.05 10.79 -19.83
C TRP A 233 -8.73 10.54 -19.08
N ILE A 234 -8.75 9.86 -17.92
CA ILE A 234 -7.55 9.58 -17.11
C ILE A 234 -6.83 8.36 -17.63
N ASN A 235 -7.57 7.27 -17.83
CA ASN A 235 -7.05 6.02 -18.38
C ASN A 235 -8.12 5.43 -19.28
N SER A 236 -7.79 5.26 -20.57
CA SER A 236 -8.71 4.69 -21.57
C SER A 236 -9.13 3.25 -21.30
N GLN A 237 -8.44 2.56 -20.38
CA GLN A 237 -8.78 1.21 -19.91
C GLN A 237 -9.83 1.21 -18.79
N CYS A 238 -10.18 2.36 -18.21
CA CYS A 238 -11.31 2.48 -17.30
C CYS A 238 -12.62 2.47 -18.08
N LEU A 239 -13.46 1.45 -17.86
CA LEU A 239 -14.75 1.31 -18.54
C LEU A 239 -15.86 2.15 -17.88
N ASP A 240 -15.69 2.51 -16.62
CA ASP A 240 -16.62 3.30 -15.83
C ASP A 240 -15.87 3.92 -14.64
N GLY A 241 -16.41 4.99 -14.05
CA GLY A 241 -15.78 5.68 -12.93
C GLY A 241 -16.04 7.18 -12.91
N ASN A 242 -15.84 7.76 -11.73
CA ASN A 242 -15.76 9.21 -11.58
C ASN A 242 -14.70 9.57 -10.54
N SER A 243 -13.52 9.93 -11.04
CA SER A 243 -12.35 10.26 -10.23
C SER A 243 -12.51 11.54 -9.40
N ALA A 244 -13.54 12.35 -9.66
CA ALA A 244 -13.86 13.52 -8.86
C ALA A 244 -14.67 13.18 -7.58
N THR A 245 -15.38 12.06 -7.54
CA THR A 245 -16.33 11.76 -6.45
C THR A 245 -16.11 10.39 -5.80
N GLU A 246 -15.85 9.36 -6.60
CA GLU A 246 -15.72 7.98 -6.12
C GLU A 246 -14.64 7.78 -5.04
N PRO A 247 -13.44 8.40 -5.13
CA PRO A 247 -12.44 8.33 -4.07
C PRO A 247 -12.97 8.79 -2.70
N TYR A 248 -13.70 9.90 -2.65
CA TYR A 248 -14.25 10.43 -1.41
C TYR A 248 -15.37 9.56 -0.83
N ILE A 249 -16.22 8.97 -1.69
CA ILE A 249 -17.27 8.03 -1.29
C ILE A 249 -16.64 6.78 -0.66
N VAL A 250 -15.65 6.19 -1.34
CA VAL A 250 -14.91 5.01 -0.87
C VAL A 250 -14.21 5.31 0.44
N ALA A 251 -13.53 6.46 0.55
CA ALA A 251 -12.89 6.88 1.79
C ALA A 251 -13.89 7.01 2.96
N HIS A 252 -15.08 7.52 2.70
CA HIS A 252 -16.13 7.62 3.71
C HIS A 252 -16.57 6.24 4.20
N HIS A 253 -16.90 5.31 3.30
CA HIS A 253 -17.36 3.97 3.71
C HIS A 253 -16.27 3.13 4.35
N LEU A 254 -15.00 3.26 3.93
CA LEU A 254 -13.86 2.61 4.60
C LEU A 254 -13.72 3.09 6.05
N LEU A 255 -13.85 4.39 6.30
CA LEU A 255 -13.82 4.94 7.67
C LEU A 255 -14.99 4.44 8.52
N LEU A 256 -16.21 4.40 7.96
CA LEU A 256 -17.37 3.87 8.67
C LEU A 256 -17.25 2.37 8.97
N ALA A 257 -16.75 1.59 8.02
CA ALA A 257 -16.47 0.16 8.19
C ALA A 257 -15.40 -0.07 9.27
N HIS A 258 -14.35 0.76 9.30
CA HIS A 258 -13.33 0.74 10.35
C HIS A 258 -13.95 1.00 11.73
N ALA A 259 -14.76 2.06 11.83
CA ALA A 259 -15.43 2.42 13.07
C ALA A 259 -16.36 1.29 13.57
N ALA A 260 -17.07 0.61 12.67
CA ALA A 260 -17.91 -0.54 13.00
C ALA A 260 -17.09 -1.74 13.54
N ALA A 261 -15.92 -2.02 12.97
CA ALA A 261 -15.04 -3.08 13.49
C ALA A 261 -14.47 -2.75 14.88
N VAL A 262 -14.13 -1.49 15.12
CA VAL A 262 -13.60 -1.02 16.41
C VAL A 262 -14.69 -1.01 17.48
N GLU A 263 -15.90 -0.56 17.14
CA GLU A 263 -17.08 -0.62 18.02
C GLU A 263 -17.35 -2.08 18.44
N LEU A 264 -17.27 -3.01 17.48
CA LEU A 264 -17.43 -4.43 17.75
C LEU A 264 -16.32 -4.98 18.66
N HIS A 265 -15.05 -4.69 18.37
CA HIS A 265 -13.90 -5.13 19.17
C HIS A 265 -14.00 -4.67 20.63
N ARG A 266 -14.43 -3.41 20.85
CA ARG A 266 -14.59 -2.81 22.18
C ARG A 266 -15.91 -3.15 22.87
N SER A 267 -16.82 -3.84 22.19
CA SER A 267 -18.14 -4.21 22.73
C SER A 267 -18.02 -5.21 23.88
N GLN A 268 -19.01 -5.20 24.78
CA GLN A 268 -19.05 -6.16 25.89
C GLN A 268 -19.20 -7.60 25.41
N GLU A 269 -19.85 -7.81 24.25
CA GLU A 269 -20.01 -9.12 23.62
C GLU A 269 -18.66 -9.77 23.29
N TYR A 270 -17.71 -8.99 22.76
CA TYR A 270 -16.46 -9.51 22.22
C TYR A 270 -15.30 -9.55 23.21
N LYS A 271 -15.42 -8.94 24.39
CA LYS A 271 -14.39 -9.04 25.45
C LYS A 271 -14.05 -10.49 25.82
N SER A 272 -15.03 -11.39 25.84
CA SER A 272 -14.83 -12.79 26.17
C SER A 272 -14.36 -13.64 24.98
N LYS A 273 -14.45 -13.14 23.74
CA LYS A 273 -14.05 -13.84 22.51
C LYS A 273 -12.64 -13.47 22.05
N LEU A 274 -12.16 -12.29 22.44
CA LEU A 274 -10.82 -11.79 22.13
C LEU A 274 -9.80 -12.18 23.21
N LYS A 275 -8.50 -12.00 22.93
CA LYS A 275 -7.46 -11.95 23.97
C LYS A 275 -7.69 -10.74 24.88
N GLU A 276 -7.36 -10.89 26.16
CA GLU A 276 -7.53 -9.82 27.17
C GLU A 276 -6.75 -8.55 26.81
N ASP A 277 -5.58 -8.70 26.23
CA ASP A 277 -4.69 -7.62 25.77
C ASP A 277 -4.77 -7.38 24.25
N SER A 278 -5.89 -7.78 23.62
CA SER A 278 -6.12 -7.56 22.19
C SER A 278 -6.15 -6.08 21.87
N LYS A 279 -5.50 -5.71 20.77
CA LYS A 279 -5.44 -4.34 20.25
C LYS A 279 -5.99 -4.30 18.84
N ILE A 280 -6.70 -3.23 18.51
CA ILE A 280 -7.19 -2.96 17.16
C ILE A 280 -6.66 -1.62 16.65
N GLY A 281 -6.29 -1.60 15.37
CA GLY A 281 -5.77 -0.42 14.69
C GLY A 281 -6.07 -0.47 13.20
N ILE A 282 -5.36 0.37 12.46
CA ILE A 282 -5.44 0.49 11.00
C ILE A 282 -4.04 0.78 10.45
N THR A 283 -3.71 0.31 9.25
CA THR A 283 -2.44 0.66 8.60
C THR A 283 -2.66 1.75 7.55
N LEU A 284 -1.84 2.79 7.63
CA LEU A 284 -1.92 3.96 6.77
C LEU A 284 -0.62 4.10 5.98
N PHE A 285 -0.78 4.33 4.68
CA PHE A 285 0.32 4.63 3.77
C PHE A 285 0.32 6.09 3.42
N THR A 286 1.51 6.66 3.41
CA THR A 286 1.73 8.00 2.89
C THR A 286 3.15 8.16 2.37
N PHE A 287 3.29 8.93 1.30
CA PHE A 287 4.56 9.52 0.96
C PHE A 287 4.90 10.61 1.97
N TRP A 288 6.18 10.78 2.29
CA TRP A 288 6.61 12.03 2.91
C TRP A 288 6.71 13.12 1.84
N PHE A 289 6.20 14.31 2.14
CA PHE A 289 6.27 15.45 1.22
C PHE A 289 7.20 16.51 1.80
N GLU A 290 8.37 16.67 1.19
CA GLU A 290 9.24 17.80 1.45
C GLU A 290 8.71 19.03 0.70
N PRO A 291 8.77 20.24 1.27
CA PRO A 291 8.52 21.44 0.49
C PRO A 291 9.63 21.60 -0.56
N LEU A 292 9.27 22.02 -1.78
CA LEU A 292 10.27 22.22 -2.85
C LEU A 292 11.31 23.30 -2.49
N SER A 293 10.93 24.29 -1.68
CA SER A 293 11.82 25.32 -1.15
C SER A 293 11.38 25.78 0.23
N ASN A 294 12.12 26.70 0.84
CA ASN A 294 11.76 27.34 2.12
C ASN A 294 10.66 28.42 1.98
N LYS A 295 10.09 28.61 0.79
CA LYS A 295 8.97 29.55 0.59
C LYS A 295 7.72 29.04 1.29
N ARG A 296 6.95 29.95 1.88
CA ARG A 296 5.70 29.61 2.59
C ARG A 296 4.72 28.82 1.73
N VAL A 297 4.61 29.13 0.44
CA VAL A 297 3.70 28.45 -0.48
C VAL A 297 4.08 26.99 -0.73
N ASP A 298 5.36 26.64 -0.74
CA ASP A 298 5.82 25.26 -0.92
C ASP A 298 5.66 24.45 0.37
N ILE A 299 5.86 25.09 1.53
CA ILE A 299 5.56 24.52 2.85
C ILE A 299 4.06 24.23 2.99
N GLU A 300 3.20 25.18 2.59
CA GLU A 300 1.76 24.95 2.59
C GLU A 300 1.34 23.88 1.59
N ALA A 301 2.01 23.77 0.45
CA ALA A 301 1.77 22.70 -0.52
C ALA A 301 2.12 21.33 0.05
N SER A 302 3.25 21.18 0.75
CA SER A 302 3.61 19.90 1.38
C SER A 302 2.64 19.51 2.50
N GLU A 303 2.23 20.46 3.34
CA GLU A 303 1.15 20.26 4.32
C GLU A 303 -0.16 19.82 3.65
N THR A 304 -0.51 20.44 2.52
CA THR A 304 -1.75 20.12 1.78
C THR A 304 -1.69 18.72 1.16
N ALA A 305 -0.56 18.32 0.58
CA ALA A 305 -0.38 16.96 0.07
C ALA A 305 -0.50 15.91 1.20
N LEU A 306 0.10 16.17 2.37
CA LEU A 306 -0.06 15.33 3.56
C LEU A 306 -1.52 15.27 4.04
N ASP A 307 -2.25 16.40 4.06
CA ASP A 307 -3.66 16.44 4.46
C ASP A 307 -4.53 15.56 3.55
N PHE A 308 -4.30 15.58 2.22
CA PHE A 308 -5.06 14.75 1.27
C PHE A 308 -4.71 13.27 1.38
N MET A 309 -3.44 12.91 1.57
CA MET A 309 -2.99 11.51 1.57
C MET A 309 -3.11 10.84 2.94
N PHE A 310 -2.59 11.47 3.99
CA PHE A 310 -2.52 10.94 5.35
C PHE A 310 -3.63 11.51 6.25
N GLY A 311 -3.79 12.83 6.23
CA GLY A 311 -4.76 13.55 7.08
C GLY A 311 -6.21 13.13 6.82
N LEU A 312 -6.56 12.80 5.58
CA LEU A 312 -7.88 12.31 5.18
C LEU A 312 -8.34 11.10 5.99
N TRP A 313 -7.40 10.32 6.52
CA TRP A 313 -7.65 9.16 7.38
C TRP A 313 -7.31 9.48 8.84
N MET A 314 -6.13 10.02 9.12
CA MET A 314 -5.63 10.20 10.48
C MET A 314 -6.43 11.25 11.28
N GLU A 315 -6.93 12.32 10.64
CA GLU A 315 -7.78 13.32 11.32
C GLU A 315 -9.14 12.75 11.74
N PRO A 316 -9.91 12.04 10.90
CA PRO A 316 -11.13 11.37 11.34
C PRO A 316 -10.89 10.42 12.51
N LEU A 317 -9.82 9.62 12.45
CA LEU A 317 -9.46 8.66 13.49
C LEU A 317 -9.07 9.33 14.82
N THR A 318 -8.53 10.54 14.79
CA THR A 318 -8.05 11.23 16.01
C THR A 318 -9.11 12.19 16.57
N TYR A 319 -9.81 12.89 15.68
CA TYR A 319 -10.66 14.04 16.01
C TYR A 319 -12.14 13.86 15.61
N GLY A 320 -12.49 12.79 14.89
CA GLY A 320 -13.86 12.54 14.42
C GLY A 320 -14.28 13.41 13.23
N ARG A 321 -13.34 14.03 12.51
CA ARG A 321 -13.62 14.92 11.37
C ARG A 321 -12.51 14.87 10.34
N TYR A 322 -12.84 15.15 9.08
CA TYR A 322 -11.84 15.35 8.03
C TYR A 322 -11.01 16.62 8.23
N PRO A 323 -9.81 16.72 7.60
CA PRO A 323 -9.03 17.93 7.60
C PRO A 323 -9.81 19.13 7.06
N ARG A 324 -9.75 20.25 7.77
CA ARG A 324 -10.43 21.49 7.36
C ARG A 324 -9.95 21.96 5.99
N ARG A 325 -8.66 21.78 5.70
CA ARG A 325 -8.06 22.16 4.41
C ARG A 325 -8.67 21.37 3.25
N VAL A 326 -8.75 20.04 3.38
CA VAL A 326 -9.40 19.18 2.40
C VAL A 326 -10.86 19.61 2.22
N LYS A 327 -11.63 19.73 3.32
CA LYS A 327 -13.04 20.13 3.26
C LYS A 327 -13.25 21.46 2.53
N ASN A 328 -12.39 22.46 2.77
CA ASN A 328 -12.47 23.76 2.11
C ASN A 328 -12.20 23.68 0.60
N LEU A 329 -11.30 22.81 0.16
CA LEU A 329 -10.92 22.67 -1.25
C LEU A 329 -11.94 21.85 -2.05
N VAL A 330 -12.49 20.80 -1.44
CA VAL A 330 -13.33 19.82 -2.17
C VAL A 330 -14.83 20.06 -2.00
N GLY A 331 -15.24 20.80 -0.97
CA GLY A 331 -16.64 21.15 -0.71
C GLY A 331 -17.53 19.91 -0.53
N ASP A 332 -18.67 19.91 -1.22
CA ASP A 332 -19.73 18.90 -1.09
C ASP A 332 -19.34 17.52 -1.61
N LYS A 333 -18.22 17.40 -2.35
CA LYS A 333 -17.65 16.12 -2.76
C LYS A 333 -17.24 15.25 -1.56
N LEU A 334 -16.90 15.88 -0.43
CA LEU A 334 -16.55 15.21 0.80
C LEU A 334 -17.73 15.18 1.76
N HIS A 335 -18.34 14.00 1.87
CA HIS A 335 -19.45 13.78 2.79
C HIS A 335 -19.10 14.13 4.24
N SER A 336 -20.04 14.72 4.95
CA SER A 336 -19.88 15.01 6.38
C SER A 336 -20.30 13.81 7.22
N PHE A 337 -19.58 13.57 8.32
CA PHE A 337 -20.03 12.60 9.33
C PHE A 337 -21.21 13.16 10.12
N THR A 338 -22.20 12.29 10.39
CA THR A 338 -23.18 12.54 11.46
C THR A 338 -22.46 12.58 12.81
N GLU A 339 -23.12 13.14 13.83
CA GLU A 339 -22.57 13.19 15.19
C GLU A 339 -22.19 11.79 15.70
N ARG A 340 -23.05 10.79 15.48
CA ARG A 340 -22.78 9.40 15.87
C ARG A 340 -21.53 8.85 15.17
N GLN A 341 -21.42 9.04 13.85
CA GLN A 341 -20.26 8.57 13.10
C GLN A 341 -18.96 9.26 13.55
N SER A 342 -19.02 10.57 13.81
CA SER A 342 -17.90 11.34 14.35
C SER A 342 -17.42 10.79 15.69
N GLN A 343 -18.33 10.48 16.62
CA GLN A 343 -18.00 9.90 17.91
C GLN A 343 -17.40 8.50 17.80
N LEU A 344 -17.91 7.67 16.88
CA LEU A 344 -17.38 6.32 16.66
C LEU A 344 -15.97 6.32 16.06
N LEU A 345 -15.63 7.32 15.24
CA LEU A 345 -14.30 7.47 14.64
C LEU A 345 -13.27 8.06 15.59
N LYS A 346 -13.68 8.93 16.50
CA LYS A 346 -12.76 9.64 17.39
C LYS A 346 -12.04 8.67 18.32
N LYS A 347 -10.71 8.60 18.20
CA LYS A 347 -9.81 7.67 18.91
C LYS A 347 -10.21 6.20 18.69
N SER A 348 -10.63 5.85 17.48
CA SER A 348 -10.99 4.48 17.09
C SER A 348 -9.79 3.57 16.83
N TYR A 349 -8.71 3.71 17.58
CA TYR A 349 -7.52 2.86 17.46
C TYR A 349 -6.81 2.72 18.79
N ASP A 350 -6.16 1.58 19.00
CA ASP A 350 -5.21 1.33 20.09
C ASP A 350 -3.75 1.51 19.61
N PHE A 351 -3.54 1.41 18.29
CA PHE A 351 -2.27 1.68 17.61
C PHE A 351 -2.51 2.09 16.15
N ILE A 352 -1.53 2.75 15.54
CA ILE A 352 -1.49 3.04 14.10
C ILE A 352 -0.37 2.24 13.46
N GLY A 353 -0.70 1.54 12.38
CA GLY A 353 0.32 1.02 11.47
C GLY A 353 0.71 2.11 10.48
N LEU A 354 2.01 2.38 10.33
CA LEU A 354 2.51 3.28 9.30
C LEU A 354 3.29 2.50 8.25
N GLN A 355 3.00 2.78 6.99
CA GLN A 355 3.68 2.21 5.85
C GLN A 355 4.41 3.33 5.13
N TYR A 356 5.73 3.19 5.05
CA TYR A 356 6.61 4.19 4.48
C TYR A 356 7.51 3.54 3.45
N TYR A 357 7.70 4.22 2.32
CA TYR A 357 8.57 3.76 1.26
C TYR A 357 9.45 4.89 0.75
N THR A 358 8.84 5.99 0.30
CA THR A 358 9.50 7.07 -0.43
C THR A 358 9.02 8.45 0.01
N ALA A 359 9.70 9.48 -0.48
CA ALA A 359 9.32 10.87 -0.35
C ALA A 359 9.28 11.56 -1.72
N TYR A 360 8.62 12.71 -1.78
CA TYR A 360 8.60 13.61 -2.93
C TYR A 360 8.69 15.06 -2.49
N TYR A 361 9.04 15.96 -3.41
CA TYR A 361 8.82 17.39 -3.22
C TYR A 361 7.38 17.77 -3.58
N ALA A 362 6.85 18.77 -2.89
CA ALA A 362 5.55 19.38 -3.17
C ALA A 362 5.69 20.89 -3.46
N LYS A 363 4.95 21.36 -4.45
CA LYS A 363 4.82 22.79 -4.80
C LYS A 363 3.38 23.12 -5.22
N PRO A 364 2.95 24.39 -5.16
CA PRO A 364 1.63 24.77 -5.61
C PRO A 364 1.40 24.48 -7.10
N HIS A 365 0.19 24.05 -7.44
CA HIS A 365 -0.30 23.89 -8.80
C HIS A 365 -1.43 24.89 -9.07
N PHE A 366 -1.11 25.97 -9.79
CA PHE A 366 -2.03 27.10 -9.98
C PHE A 366 -3.04 26.93 -11.12
N GLN A 367 -2.94 25.88 -11.92
CA GLN A 367 -3.77 25.66 -13.11
C GLN A 367 -4.57 24.36 -13.01
N VAL A 368 -5.65 24.36 -12.23
CA VAL A 368 -6.61 23.24 -12.23
C VAL A 368 -7.75 23.55 -13.18
N GLU A 369 -7.77 22.89 -14.33
CA GLU A 369 -8.89 22.96 -15.26
C GLU A 369 -10.10 22.26 -14.64
N GLN A 370 -11.19 23.00 -14.36
CA GLN A 370 -12.36 22.45 -13.65
C GLN A 370 -13.02 21.27 -14.39
N GLU A 371 -12.93 21.23 -15.71
CA GLU A 371 -13.41 20.13 -16.56
C GLU A 371 -12.66 18.81 -16.29
N PHE A 372 -11.45 18.89 -15.72
CA PHE A 372 -10.58 17.77 -15.37
C PHE A 372 -10.39 17.63 -13.85
N SER A 373 -11.40 18.03 -13.05
CA SER A 373 -11.38 17.82 -11.59
C SER A 373 -11.30 16.32 -11.27
N ARG A 374 -10.41 15.97 -10.35
CA ARG A 374 -10.22 14.63 -9.80
C ARG A 374 -9.57 14.72 -8.42
N TYR A 375 -9.60 13.62 -7.67
CA TYR A 375 -9.00 13.55 -6.33
C TYR A 375 -7.53 14.02 -6.31
N GLU A 376 -6.68 13.56 -7.23
CA GLU A 376 -5.26 13.97 -7.31
C GLU A 376 -5.08 15.49 -7.50
N THR A 377 -5.93 16.16 -8.29
CA THR A 377 -5.77 17.60 -8.62
C THR A 377 -6.49 18.53 -7.65
N ASP A 378 -7.45 18.02 -6.87
CA ASP A 378 -8.22 18.81 -5.90
C ASP A 378 -7.37 19.43 -4.78
N SER A 379 -6.17 18.90 -4.54
CA SER A 379 -5.20 19.45 -3.59
C SER A 379 -4.59 20.77 -4.05
N HIS A 380 -4.63 21.07 -5.35
CA HIS A 380 -3.89 22.15 -5.99
C HIS A 380 -2.38 22.08 -5.71
N VAL A 381 -1.85 20.86 -5.59
CA VAL A 381 -0.43 20.59 -5.36
C VAL A 381 0.13 19.76 -6.51
N GLU A 382 1.31 20.13 -6.99
CA GLU A 382 2.13 19.32 -7.87
C GLU A 382 3.19 18.60 -7.04
N VAL A 383 3.24 17.28 -7.16
CA VAL A 383 4.23 16.42 -6.53
C VAL A 383 5.30 16.06 -7.55
N THR A 384 6.57 16.21 -7.19
CA THR A 384 7.70 15.94 -8.09
C THR A 384 8.85 15.26 -7.36
N ALA A 385 9.58 14.39 -8.06
CA ALA A 385 10.79 13.77 -7.51
C ALA A 385 12.01 14.69 -7.57
N LEU A 386 11.94 15.79 -8.34
CA LEU A 386 13.07 16.64 -8.67
C LEU A 386 13.00 17.98 -7.93
N ASP A 387 14.14 18.47 -7.45
CA ASP A 387 14.28 19.82 -6.93
C ASP A 387 14.36 20.88 -8.06
N TYR A 388 14.55 22.14 -7.70
CA TYR A 388 14.66 23.26 -8.65
C TYR A 388 15.93 23.25 -9.52
N LYS A 389 16.86 22.32 -9.27
CA LYS A 389 18.08 22.07 -10.06
C LYS A 389 18.02 20.72 -10.79
N ASP A 390 16.81 20.16 -10.94
CA ASP A 390 16.56 18.85 -11.55
C ASP A 390 17.26 17.68 -10.84
N LYS A 391 17.62 17.85 -9.55
CA LYS A 391 18.23 16.77 -8.76
C LYS A 391 17.13 15.93 -8.09
N PRO A 392 17.15 14.60 -8.22
CA PRO A 392 16.17 13.74 -7.58
C PRO A 392 16.33 13.77 -6.05
N ILE A 393 15.20 13.65 -5.35
CA ILE A 393 15.12 13.62 -3.89
C ILE A 393 15.94 12.47 -3.27
N GLY A 394 16.12 11.38 -4.01
CA GLY A 394 16.90 10.22 -3.62
C GLY A 394 17.33 9.38 -4.81
N LYS A 395 18.07 8.30 -4.56
CA LYS A 395 18.39 7.31 -5.59
C LYS A 395 17.11 6.56 -5.97
N ARG A 396 16.79 6.46 -7.26
CA ARG A 396 15.62 5.70 -7.71
C ARG A 396 15.86 4.20 -7.54
N ALA A 397 14.86 3.47 -7.04
CA ALA A 397 14.81 2.02 -7.00
C ALA A 397 14.41 1.46 -8.38
N TYR A 398 13.86 0.24 -8.43
CA TYR A 398 13.42 -0.34 -9.70
C TYR A 398 12.16 0.38 -10.21
N SER A 399 11.13 0.46 -9.37
CA SER A 399 9.87 1.08 -9.73
C SER A 399 10.04 2.58 -10.03
N PRO A 400 9.37 3.10 -11.08
CA PRO A 400 9.54 4.49 -11.50
C PRO A 400 9.08 5.51 -10.45
N TRP A 401 8.17 5.11 -9.56
CA TRP A 401 7.66 5.92 -8.46
C TRP A 401 8.59 5.94 -7.23
N PHE A 402 9.57 5.05 -7.14
CA PHE A 402 10.24 4.79 -5.86
C PHE A 402 11.62 5.46 -5.80
N TYR A 403 11.77 6.47 -4.92
CA TYR A 403 13.05 7.11 -4.57
C TYR A 403 13.44 6.82 -3.11
N ILE A 404 14.68 6.36 -2.89
CA ILE A 404 15.19 6.01 -1.57
C ILE A 404 15.45 7.29 -0.77
N TYR A 405 14.66 7.51 0.28
CA TYR A 405 14.76 8.71 1.15
C TYR A 405 14.59 8.34 2.63
N PRO A 406 15.64 7.85 3.32
CA PRO A 406 15.50 7.27 4.66
C PRO A 406 15.08 8.27 5.74
N LYS A 407 15.49 9.55 5.66
CA LYS A 407 15.09 10.55 6.65
C LYS A 407 13.59 10.85 6.69
N GLY A 408 12.87 10.62 5.59
CA GLY A 408 11.43 10.88 5.53
C GLY A 408 10.61 10.00 6.48
N ILE A 409 11.06 8.78 6.81
CA ILE A 409 10.36 7.94 7.80
C ILE A 409 10.39 8.58 9.19
N ARG A 410 11.53 9.19 9.57
CA ARG A 410 11.68 9.90 10.84
C ARG A 410 10.84 11.16 10.85
N HIS A 411 10.82 11.91 9.75
CA HIS A 411 9.98 13.11 9.62
C HIS A 411 8.50 12.75 9.76
N LEU A 412 8.02 11.70 9.09
CA LEU A 412 6.64 11.22 9.20
C LEU A 412 6.29 10.78 10.62
N LEU A 413 7.18 10.04 11.28
CA LEU A 413 7.00 9.60 12.67
C LEU A 413 6.87 10.78 13.63
N LYS A 414 7.78 11.76 13.51
CA LYS A 414 7.76 12.98 14.33
C LYS A 414 6.51 13.82 14.06
N TYR A 415 6.16 14.02 12.79
CA TYR A 415 4.92 14.71 12.40
C TYR A 415 3.69 14.03 13.01
N THR A 416 3.65 12.69 12.97
CA THR A 416 2.53 11.92 13.53
C THR A 416 2.41 12.13 15.04
N LYS A 417 3.53 12.10 15.76
CA LYS A 417 3.58 12.39 17.20
C LYS A 417 3.03 13.77 17.51
N GLU A 418 3.58 14.80 16.88
CA GLU A 418 3.28 16.20 17.15
C GLU A 418 1.83 16.57 16.80
N ARG A 419 1.30 15.99 15.72
CA ARG A 419 -0.01 16.38 15.18
C ARG A 419 -1.18 15.55 15.70
N TYR A 420 -0.94 14.31 16.16
CA TYR A 420 -2.01 13.35 16.49
C TYR A 420 -1.89 12.73 17.88
N SER A 421 -1.34 13.48 18.85
CA SER A 421 -1.28 13.08 20.27
C SER A 421 -0.43 11.84 20.55
N ASP A 422 0.71 11.71 19.88
CA ASP A 422 1.72 10.66 20.13
C ASP A 422 1.14 9.22 20.21
N PRO A 423 0.46 8.77 19.14
CA PRO A 423 -0.16 7.45 19.15
C PRO A 423 0.90 6.36 19.24
N LEU A 424 0.51 5.17 19.73
CA LEU A 424 1.34 3.98 19.60
C LEU A 424 1.47 3.61 18.12
N ILE A 425 2.71 3.50 17.62
CA ILE A 425 2.99 3.23 16.21
C ILE A 425 3.71 1.88 16.03
N TYR A 426 3.33 1.17 14.97
CA TYR A 426 4.11 0.09 14.37
C TYR A 426 4.41 0.47 12.92
N ILE A 427 5.67 0.35 12.47
CA ILE A 427 5.96 0.43 11.03
C ILE A 427 5.51 -0.90 10.42
N THR A 428 4.34 -0.93 9.77
CA THR A 428 3.71 -2.17 9.31
C THR A 428 4.16 -2.62 7.93
N GLU A 429 4.79 -1.71 7.18
CA GLU A 429 5.54 -1.99 5.94
C GLU A 429 6.65 -0.96 5.75
N ASN A 430 7.83 -1.44 5.38
CA ASN A 430 8.93 -0.67 4.82
C ASN A 430 9.82 -1.64 4.04
N GLY A 431 10.26 -1.27 2.85
CA GLY A 431 11.02 -2.16 1.98
C GLY A 431 11.39 -1.52 0.66
N ILE A 432 12.16 -2.22 -0.17
CA ILE A 432 12.58 -1.74 -1.49
C ILE A 432 12.44 -2.84 -2.52
N ASP A 433 12.05 -2.46 -3.74
CA ASP A 433 12.00 -3.36 -4.87
C ASP A 433 13.31 -3.44 -5.64
N THR A 434 13.50 -4.60 -6.26
CA THR A 434 14.53 -4.86 -7.26
C THR A 434 13.87 -5.42 -8.50
N ASN A 435 14.48 -5.21 -9.66
CA ASN A 435 13.97 -5.77 -10.91
C ASN A 435 14.07 -7.29 -10.93
N ASP A 436 13.08 -7.95 -11.55
CA ASP A 436 13.28 -9.30 -12.04
C ASP A 436 14.10 -9.25 -13.34
N ILE A 437 15.33 -9.77 -13.32
CA ILE A 437 16.20 -9.82 -14.49
C ILE A 437 16.00 -11.18 -15.16
N GLU A 438 15.39 -11.16 -16.35
CA GLU A 438 15.12 -12.37 -17.09
C GLU A 438 16.41 -13.16 -17.38
N GLY A 439 16.42 -14.44 -16.99
CA GLY A 439 17.56 -15.35 -17.23
C GLY A 439 18.72 -15.17 -16.25
N GLN A 440 18.60 -14.27 -15.27
CA GLN A 440 19.61 -14.14 -14.21
C GLN A 440 19.67 -15.42 -13.36
N PRO A 441 20.86 -15.99 -13.13
CA PRO A 441 21.01 -17.12 -12.21
C PRO A 441 20.56 -16.77 -10.80
N VAL A 442 19.89 -17.72 -10.11
CA VAL A 442 19.41 -17.53 -8.71
C VAL A 442 20.52 -17.03 -7.79
N LYS A 443 21.75 -17.56 -7.92
CA LYS A 443 22.94 -17.15 -7.14
C LYS A 443 23.31 -15.66 -7.26
N GLU A 444 22.88 -15.00 -8.34
CA GLU A 444 23.07 -13.56 -8.56
C GLU A 444 21.82 -12.79 -8.14
N ALA A 445 20.63 -13.30 -8.43
CA ALA A 445 19.35 -12.67 -8.06
C ALA A 445 19.18 -12.53 -6.53
N VAL A 446 19.81 -13.41 -5.74
CA VAL A 446 19.79 -13.36 -4.27
C VAL A 446 20.75 -12.33 -3.66
N LYS A 447 21.63 -11.70 -4.47
CA LYS A 447 22.62 -10.72 -4.00
C LYS A 447 22.04 -9.30 -4.03
N ASP A 448 21.31 -8.94 -2.98
CA ASP A 448 20.52 -7.73 -2.90
C ASP A 448 21.05 -6.70 -1.88
N THR A 449 22.35 -6.35 -1.98
CA THR A 449 23.00 -5.42 -1.04
C THR A 449 22.31 -4.06 -0.94
N ILE A 450 21.68 -3.57 -2.01
CA ILE A 450 20.88 -2.34 -1.96
C ILE A 450 19.73 -2.41 -0.95
N ARG A 451 19.14 -3.60 -0.75
CA ARG A 451 18.08 -3.85 0.23
C ARG A 451 18.63 -3.85 1.65
N ILE A 452 19.83 -4.37 1.86
CA ILE A 452 20.55 -4.26 3.13
C ILE A 452 20.79 -2.79 3.49
N ASP A 453 21.34 -2.01 2.56
CA ASP A 453 21.58 -0.58 2.77
C ASP A 453 20.29 0.18 3.07
N TYR A 454 19.21 -0.12 2.32
CA TYR A 454 17.88 0.44 2.56
C TYR A 454 17.42 0.18 4.00
N TYR A 455 17.39 -1.10 4.42
CA TYR A 455 16.91 -1.47 5.74
C TYR A 455 17.78 -0.90 6.87
N ARG A 456 19.11 -0.93 6.72
CA ARG A 456 20.04 -0.34 7.69
C ARG A 456 19.76 1.15 7.89
N ASN A 457 19.60 1.91 6.81
CA ASN A 457 19.33 3.34 6.88
C ASN A 457 17.94 3.69 7.42
N HIS A 458 16.89 2.97 7.02
CA HIS A 458 15.53 3.25 7.49
C HIS A 458 15.33 2.86 8.95
N THR A 459 15.81 1.68 9.37
CA THR A 459 15.74 1.27 10.78
C THR A 459 16.56 2.18 11.68
N TRP A 460 17.71 2.69 11.22
CA TRP A 460 18.46 3.72 11.95
C TRP A 460 17.62 4.99 12.17
N ASN A 461 16.91 5.46 11.14
CA ASN A 461 16.02 6.62 11.26
C ASN A 461 14.82 6.36 12.17
N VAL A 462 14.29 5.13 12.22
CA VAL A 462 13.28 4.73 13.20
C VAL A 462 13.85 4.74 14.62
N LEU A 463 15.07 4.23 14.83
CA LEU A 463 15.73 4.29 16.13
C LEU A 463 15.90 5.74 16.59
N ARG A 464 16.32 6.63 15.71
CA ARG A 464 16.45 8.07 16.00
C ARG A 464 15.10 8.70 16.33
N ALA A 465 14.04 8.36 15.62
CA ALA A 465 12.69 8.81 15.98
C ALA A 465 12.32 8.39 17.42
N ILE A 466 12.71 7.19 17.84
CA ILE A 466 12.44 6.68 19.20
C ILE A 466 13.33 7.37 20.25
N LYS A 467 14.64 7.50 19.98
CA LYS A 467 15.64 7.93 20.97
C LYS A 467 15.83 9.43 21.03
N ASP A 468 15.78 10.10 19.88
CA ASP A 468 16.07 11.54 19.75
C ASP A 468 14.78 12.36 19.76
N ASP A 469 13.71 11.88 19.10
CA ASP A 469 12.42 12.60 19.00
C ASP A 469 11.33 12.01 19.93
N GLU A 470 11.67 10.99 20.71
CA GLU A 470 10.80 10.35 21.70
C GLU A 470 9.45 9.85 21.12
N VAL A 471 9.41 9.42 19.86
CA VAL A 471 8.20 8.89 19.22
C VAL A 471 7.88 7.49 19.73
N ASN A 472 6.61 7.23 20.05
CA ASN A 472 6.12 5.95 20.58
C ASN A 472 6.02 4.85 19.50
N VAL A 473 7.15 4.39 18.98
CA VAL A 473 7.24 3.27 18.03
C VAL A 473 7.61 1.98 18.76
N GLN A 474 6.85 0.90 18.54
CA GLN A 474 7.07 -0.39 19.22
C GLN A 474 7.33 -1.57 18.29
N GLY A 475 7.32 -1.37 16.97
CA GLY A 475 7.75 -2.43 16.06
C GLY A 475 7.96 -1.98 14.62
N TYR A 476 8.55 -2.89 13.86
CA TYR A 476 8.97 -2.71 12.48
C TYR A 476 8.77 -3.99 11.68
N PHE A 477 8.10 -3.88 10.54
CA PHE A 477 7.78 -4.99 9.65
C PHE A 477 8.39 -4.75 8.27
N ALA A 478 9.29 -5.64 7.87
CA ALA A 478 9.86 -5.65 6.53
C ALA A 478 8.79 -6.02 5.49
N TRP A 479 8.63 -5.19 4.47
CA TRP A 479 7.90 -5.54 3.24
C TRP A 479 8.90 -5.98 2.17
N SER A 480 8.92 -7.23 1.75
CA SER A 480 8.05 -8.34 2.14
C SER A 480 8.86 -9.55 2.58
N TYR A 481 8.18 -10.54 3.18
CA TYR A 481 8.83 -11.81 3.51
C TYR A 481 9.42 -12.46 2.24
N ILE A 482 8.67 -12.44 1.15
CA ILE A 482 8.91 -13.24 -0.05
C ILE A 482 8.52 -12.44 -1.29
N ASP A 483 9.24 -12.66 -2.40
CA ASP A 483 8.82 -12.14 -3.70
C ASP A 483 7.40 -12.60 -3.98
N ASN A 484 6.54 -11.71 -4.44
CA ASN A 484 5.10 -11.92 -4.49
C ASN A 484 4.49 -11.18 -5.69
N PHE A 485 3.17 -11.28 -5.88
CA PHE A 485 2.46 -10.56 -6.94
C PHE A 485 2.30 -9.08 -6.57
N GLU A 486 3.09 -8.17 -7.16
CA GLU A 486 3.07 -6.73 -6.85
C GLU A 486 2.03 -5.98 -7.70
N TRP A 487 0.78 -6.41 -7.58
CA TRP A 487 -0.40 -5.71 -8.10
C TRP A 487 -0.32 -5.43 -9.61
N ASN A 488 -0.43 -4.16 -10.04
CA ASN A 488 -0.36 -3.78 -11.46
C ASN A 488 1.05 -3.96 -12.08
N ILE A 489 2.07 -4.25 -11.27
CA ILE A 489 3.46 -4.49 -11.71
C ILE A 489 3.74 -6.00 -11.86
N GLY A 490 2.82 -6.86 -11.42
CA GLY A 490 2.95 -8.32 -11.49
C GLY A 490 4.17 -8.83 -10.73
N TYR A 491 4.88 -9.82 -11.28
CA TYR A 491 6.08 -10.40 -10.67
C TYR A 491 7.38 -9.70 -11.11
N THR A 492 7.29 -8.62 -11.90
CA THR A 492 8.49 -7.89 -12.39
C THR A 492 9.21 -7.09 -11.30
N SER A 493 8.52 -6.81 -10.18
CA SER A 493 9.05 -6.12 -9.01
C SER A 493 9.19 -7.10 -7.85
N ARG A 494 10.40 -7.16 -7.26
CA ARG A 494 10.74 -8.13 -6.20
C ARG A 494 11.06 -7.40 -4.90
N PHE A 495 10.15 -7.45 -3.92
CA PHE A 495 10.34 -6.86 -2.59
C PHE A 495 10.87 -7.84 -1.53
N GLY A 496 10.82 -9.15 -1.80
CA GLY A 496 10.98 -10.18 -0.78
C GLY A 496 12.38 -10.28 -0.19
N LEU A 497 12.45 -10.64 1.08
CA LEU A 497 13.66 -11.17 1.72
C LEU A 497 14.01 -12.58 1.21
N TYR A 498 13.01 -13.32 0.73
CA TYR A 498 13.18 -14.58 0.01
C TYR A 498 12.88 -14.41 -1.47
N TYR A 499 13.81 -14.90 -2.30
CA TYR A 499 13.63 -15.04 -3.74
C TYR A 499 12.72 -16.22 -4.05
N VAL A 500 11.86 -16.05 -5.05
CA VAL A 500 11.06 -17.13 -5.64
C VAL A 500 11.37 -17.23 -7.12
N ASP A 501 11.76 -18.43 -7.56
CA ASP A 501 11.86 -18.75 -8.98
C ASP A 501 10.45 -19.04 -9.51
N PHE A 502 9.82 -18.03 -10.12
CA PHE A 502 8.49 -18.16 -10.71
C PHE A 502 8.47 -19.02 -11.98
N LYS A 503 9.63 -19.34 -12.56
CA LYS A 503 9.73 -20.19 -13.76
C LYS A 503 9.77 -21.68 -13.40
N ASP A 504 10.22 -22.02 -12.20
CA ASP A 504 10.13 -23.39 -11.69
C ASP A 504 8.72 -23.60 -11.09
N PRO A 505 7.92 -24.57 -11.59
CA PRO A 505 6.59 -24.85 -11.04
C PRO A 505 6.59 -25.26 -9.56
N LYS A 506 7.74 -25.63 -9.00
CA LYS A 506 7.91 -25.88 -7.55
C LYS A 506 8.04 -24.61 -6.72
N LEU A 507 8.19 -23.44 -7.36
CA LEU A 507 8.33 -22.12 -6.74
C LEU A 507 9.34 -22.12 -5.57
N PRO A 508 10.59 -22.58 -5.77
CA PRO A 508 11.56 -22.73 -4.69
C PRO A 508 11.85 -21.40 -4.01
N ARG A 509 11.96 -21.44 -2.67
CA ARG A 509 12.29 -20.29 -1.82
C ARG A 509 13.79 -20.27 -1.56
N THR A 510 14.46 -19.17 -1.89
CA THR A 510 15.89 -18.99 -1.59
C THR A 510 16.11 -17.69 -0.82
N ALA A 511 16.75 -17.76 0.35
CA ALA A 511 17.03 -16.57 1.17
C ALA A 511 17.98 -15.61 0.41
N LYS A 512 17.64 -14.32 0.38
CA LYS A 512 18.53 -13.27 -0.16
C LYS A 512 19.57 -12.84 0.87
N ASP A 513 20.56 -12.07 0.45
CA ASP A 513 21.57 -11.52 1.35
C ASP A 513 20.93 -10.65 2.45
N SER A 514 19.85 -9.94 2.12
CA SER A 514 19.04 -9.19 3.08
C SER A 514 18.37 -10.04 4.16
N ALA A 515 17.93 -11.28 3.84
CA ALA A 515 17.42 -12.21 4.85
C ALA A 515 18.51 -12.67 5.82
N ILE A 516 19.72 -12.92 5.31
CA ILE A 516 20.89 -13.28 6.10
C ILE A 516 21.27 -12.09 7.01
N TRP A 517 21.29 -10.88 6.46
CA TRP A 517 21.56 -9.67 7.24
C TRP A 517 20.54 -9.46 8.37
N PHE A 518 19.23 -9.64 8.11
CA PHE A 518 18.23 -9.57 9.18
C PHE A 518 18.45 -10.64 10.26
N CYS A 519 18.83 -11.85 9.85
CA CYS A 519 19.15 -12.92 10.80
C CYS A 519 20.29 -12.55 11.73
N GLU A 520 21.35 -11.93 11.22
CA GLU A 520 22.47 -11.43 12.02
C GLU A 520 22.06 -10.23 12.88
N PHE A 521 21.34 -9.27 12.31
CA PHE A 521 20.82 -8.07 12.96
C PHE A 521 19.91 -8.41 14.16
N LEU A 522 19.10 -9.47 14.06
CA LEU A 522 18.13 -9.87 15.07
C LEU A 522 18.70 -10.82 16.14
N LYS A 523 19.68 -11.67 15.79
CA LYS A 523 20.23 -12.65 16.76
C LYS A 523 21.34 -12.09 17.65
N ASN A 524 21.85 -10.89 17.37
CA ASN A 524 22.85 -10.19 18.19
C ASN A 524 24.12 -11.01 18.48
N LYS A 525 24.43 -12.03 17.67
CA LYS A 525 25.58 -12.93 17.84
C LYS A 525 26.35 -13.04 16.53
N LYS A 526 27.56 -12.48 16.49
CA LYS A 526 28.53 -12.75 15.41
C LYS A 526 29.03 -14.20 15.40
N SER A 527 28.76 -15.00 16.44
CA SER A 527 29.35 -16.33 16.63
C SER A 527 28.56 -17.50 16.04
N GLU A 528 27.28 -17.33 15.71
CA GLU A 528 26.46 -18.34 15.02
C GLU A 528 26.17 -17.81 13.62
N LEU A 529 26.90 -18.31 12.62
CA LEU A 529 26.67 -17.93 11.23
C LEU A 529 25.21 -18.21 10.86
N CYS A 530 24.51 -17.20 10.33
CA CYS A 530 23.14 -17.36 9.86
C CYS A 530 23.09 -18.20 8.58
N LYS A 531 23.04 -19.53 8.74
CA LYS A 531 22.93 -20.49 7.64
C LYS A 531 21.49 -20.61 7.12
N LEU A 532 21.03 -19.59 6.39
CA LEU A 532 19.73 -19.60 5.71
C LEU A 532 19.78 -20.17 4.29
N ARG A 533 20.97 -20.21 3.71
CA ARG A 533 21.27 -20.91 2.45
C ARG A 533 22.27 -22.04 2.73
N PRO A 534 22.27 -23.12 1.92
CA PRO A 534 23.43 -24.00 1.83
C PRO A 534 24.67 -23.19 1.45
N ASP A 535 25.85 -23.59 1.93
CA ASP A 535 27.11 -23.02 1.44
C ASP A 535 27.17 -23.26 -0.09
N ASP A 536 27.72 -22.31 -0.89
CA ASP A 536 27.65 -22.26 -2.37
C ASP A 536 28.07 -23.55 -3.12
N ALA A 537 28.60 -24.56 -2.41
CA ALA A 537 28.90 -25.90 -2.90
C ALA A 537 27.68 -26.82 -3.09
N ASP A 538 26.53 -26.51 -2.47
CA ASP A 538 25.39 -27.45 -2.36
C ASP A 538 24.09 -26.97 -3.05
N VAL A 539 24.13 -25.94 -3.89
CA VAL A 539 22.96 -25.63 -4.75
C VAL A 539 22.80 -26.81 -5.73
N PRO A 540 21.76 -27.64 -5.62
CA PRO A 540 21.58 -28.75 -6.53
C PRO A 540 21.45 -28.17 -7.94
N ALA A 541 22.16 -28.76 -8.91
CA ALA A 541 21.91 -28.47 -10.31
C ALA A 541 20.39 -28.57 -10.57
N PRO A 542 19.80 -27.69 -11.40
CA PRO A 542 18.37 -27.75 -11.70
C PRO A 542 18.03 -29.17 -12.09
N ALA A 543 17.04 -29.75 -11.38
CA ALA A 543 16.60 -31.10 -11.67
C ALA A 543 16.21 -31.17 -13.16
N PRO A 544 16.61 -32.23 -13.89
CA PRO A 544 16.18 -32.38 -15.27
C PRO A 544 14.67 -32.25 -15.34
N ALA A 545 14.20 -31.43 -16.29
CA ALA A 545 12.79 -31.14 -16.47
C ALA A 545 11.99 -32.45 -16.43
N LEU A 546 11.08 -32.56 -15.47
CA LEU A 546 10.10 -33.64 -15.48
C LEU A 546 9.33 -33.55 -16.79
N ALA A 547 9.07 -34.70 -17.41
CA ALA A 547 8.37 -34.79 -18.68
C ALA A 547 7.08 -33.93 -18.63
N PRO A 548 6.77 -33.21 -19.72
CA PRO A 548 5.60 -32.35 -19.76
C PRO A 548 4.35 -33.13 -19.35
N PRO A 549 3.41 -32.51 -18.62
CA PRO A 549 2.16 -33.16 -18.29
C PRO A 549 1.48 -33.64 -19.57
N PRO A 550 0.75 -34.78 -19.53
CA PRO A 550 0.00 -35.24 -20.68
C PRO A 550 -0.94 -34.11 -21.14
N PRO A 551 -1.13 -33.95 -22.46
CA PRO A 551 -1.99 -32.89 -22.98
C PRO A 551 -3.38 -32.98 -22.34
N PRO A 552 -4.05 -31.84 -22.11
CA PRO A 552 -5.38 -31.83 -21.55
C PRO A 552 -6.29 -32.74 -22.37
N LEU A 553 -7.07 -33.57 -21.67
CA LEU A 553 -8.10 -34.40 -22.28
C LEU A 553 -8.98 -33.48 -23.15
N ARG A 554 -9.11 -33.85 -24.44
CA ARG A 554 -9.94 -33.11 -25.39
C ARG A 554 -11.32 -32.88 -24.79
N PRO A 555 -11.92 -31.68 -24.93
CA PRO A 555 -13.29 -31.47 -24.54
C PRO A 555 -14.18 -32.51 -25.22
N ILE A 556 -15.01 -33.19 -24.43
CA ILE A 556 -16.12 -33.99 -24.95
C ILE A 556 -16.96 -33.05 -25.82
N HIS A 557 -17.16 -33.46 -27.08
CA HIS A 557 -17.93 -32.72 -28.08
C HIS A 557 -19.22 -32.13 -27.49
N ALA A 558 -19.36 -30.80 -27.56
CA ALA A 558 -20.65 -30.16 -27.44
C ALA A 558 -21.56 -30.65 -28.58
N PRO A 559 -22.85 -30.94 -28.32
CA PRO A 559 -23.78 -31.30 -29.38
C PRO A 559 -23.98 -30.11 -30.34
N PRO A 560 -24.22 -30.37 -31.64
CA PRO A 560 -24.37 -29.32 -32.64
C PRO A 560 -25.63 -28.47 -32.37
N PRO A 561 -25.62 -27.18 -32.77
CA PRO A 561 -26.78 -26.31 -32.63
C PRO A 561 -27.95 -26.78 -33.52
N PRO A 562 -29.21 -26.53 -33.11
CA PRO A 562 -30.37 -26.91 -33.91
C PRO A 562 -30.46 -26.09 -35.21
N PRO A 563 -31.05 -26.68 -36.28
CA PRO A 563 -31.15 -26.03 -37.58
C PRO A 563 -32.16 -24.85 -37.58
N PRO A 564 -31.97 -23.86 -38.48
CA PRO A 564 -32.83 -22.69 -38.56
C PRO A 564 -34.23 -23.02 -39.07
N ILE A 565 -35.24 -22.45 -38.42
CA ILE A 565 -36.65 -22.53 -38.83
C ILE A 565 -36.90 -21.48 -39.93
N HIS A 566 -37.38 -21.94 -41.08
CA HIS A 566 -37.85 -21.11 -42.19
C HIS A 566 -39.35 -20.79 -42.09
N ALA A 567 -39.74 -19.53 -42.35
CA ALA A 567 -40.99 -19.10 -43.00
C ALA A 567 -40.98 -17.56 -43.25
N PRO A 568 -41.83 -16.96 -44.11
CA PRO A 568 -42.05 -17.12 -45.56
C PRO A 568 -41.78 -15.78 -46.35
N PRO A 569 -41.93 -15.71 -47.71
CA PRO A 569 -41.46 -14.58 -48.55
C PRO A 569 -42.50 -13.42 -48.71
N PRO A 570 -42.15 -12.31 -49.40
CA PRO A 570 -42.54 -10.93 -49.03
C PRO A 570 -43.78 -10.38 -49.76
N ALA A 571 -44.34 -9.29 -49.23
CA ALA A 571 -45.29 -8.41 -49.93
C ALA A 571 -44.62 -7.07 -50.31
N THR A 572 -44.80 -6.64 -51.56
CA THR A 572 -44.32 -5.38 -52.17
C THR A 572 -45.30 -4.20 -51.97
N PRO A 573 -44.87 -2.94 -52.20
CA PRO A 573 -45.34 -1.73 -51.48
C PRO A 573 -46.27 -0.82 -52.30
N PRO A 574 -46.67 0.35 -51.74
CA PRO A 574 -46.79 1.54 -52.58
C PRO A 574 -46.07 2.80 -52.03
N THR A 575 -45.32 3.42 -52.97
CA THR A 575 -45.14 4.86 -53.26
C THR A 575 -44.55 5.88 -52.25
N GLN A 576 -43.40 6.43 -52.68
CA GLN A 576 -42.67 7.68 -52.34
C GLN A 576 -43.51 8.98 -52.53
N PRO A 577 -43.06 10.24 -52.18
CA PRO A 577 -41.68 10.83 -52.26
C PRO A 577 -41.26 11.76 -51.07
N GLY A 578 -40.06 12.33 -50.90
CA GLY A 578 -38.84 12.49 -51.72
C GLY A 578 -37.81 13.40 -50.99
N LEU A 579 -36.74 13.77 -51.73
CA LEU A 579 -35.54 14.61 -51.43
C LEU A 579 -34.29 13.88 -50.89
N GLN A 580 -33.37 13.43 -51.76
CA GLN A 580 -32.23 14.14 -52.40
C GLN A 580 -31.03 14.35 -51.44
N MET A 581 -30.06 13.42 -51.42
CA MET A 581 -28.77 13.41 -52.16
C MET A 581 -27.91 14.67 -51.98
N TRP A 582 -26.67 14.50 -51.49
CA TRP A 582 -25.43 14.79 -52.23
C TRP A 582 -24.25 13.99 -51.64
N THR A 583 -23.65 13.17 -52.49
CA THR A 583 -22.32 12.57 -52.36
C THR A 583 -21.29 13.52 -52.97
N GLN A 584 -20.07 13.53 -52.46
CA GLN A 584 -18.87 13.77 -53.28
C GLN A 584 -17.60 13.28 -52.56
N SER A 585 -16.66 12.81 -53.37
CA SER A 585 -15.50 12.00 -52.99
C SER A 585 -14.19 12.63 -53.49
N PHE A 586 -13.10 12.42 -52.73
CA PHE A 586 -11.65 12.46 -53.06
C PHE A 586 -10.99 13.84 -53.39
N PRO A 587 -9.64 14.06 -53.26
CA PRO A 587 -8.52 13.09 -53.39
C PRO A 587 -7.28 13.30 -52.45
N SER A 588 -6.19 12.60 -52.80
CA SER A 588 -4.89 12.34 -52.15
C SER A 588 -3.75 13.37 -52.34
N GLU A 589 -2.75 13.25 -51.45
CA GLU A 589 -1.29 13.51 -51.52
C GLU A 589 -0.66 14.93 -51.59
N SER A 590 0.26 15.13 -50.63
CA SER A 590 1.57 15.83 -50.68
C SER A 590 1.70 17.37 -50.58
N ASP A 591 2.45 17.75 -49.53
CA ASP A 591 3.43 18.82 -49.33
C ASP A 591 3.11 20.33 -49.23
N ILE A 592 3.86 20.92 -48.28
CA ILE A 592 4.31 22.31 -48.11
C ILE A 592 3.69 23.16 -46.97
N THR A 593 4.32 22.97 -45.80
CA THR A 593 4.85 23.97 -44.84
C THR A 593 3.98 24.97 -44.05
N SER A 594 4.27 24.93 -42.74
CA SER A 594 4.51 26.06 -41.82
C SER A 594 3.44 26.31 -40.75
N GLY A 595 3.88 26.28 -39.48
CA GLY A 595 3.17 26.93 -38.38
C GLY A 595 2.94 26.10 -37.13
N ARG A 596 3.91 26.13 -36.22
CA ARG A 596 3.78 25.91 -34.75
C ARG A 596 3.29 24.54 -34.27
N SER A 597 4.27 23.65 -34.10
CA SER A 597 4.21 22.56 -33.11
C SER A 597 4.06 23.14 -31.70
N ARG A 598 2.90 22.91 -31.06
CA ARG A 598 2.78 22.89 -29.61
C ARG A 598 3.17 21.47 -29.16
N LYS A 599 4.28 21.35 -28.45
CA LYS A 599 4.67 20.14 -27.75
C LYS A 599 3.63 19.87 -26.64
N PHE A 600 2.79 18.87 -26.83
CA PHE A 600 2.06 18.26 -25.73
C PHE A 600 3.07 17.47 -24.89
N GLY A 601 3.15 17.82 -23.60
CA GLY A 601 3.88 17.03 -22.63
C GLY A 601 3.26 15.64 -22.55
N LYS A 602 4.10 14.61 -22.72
CA LYS A 602 3.71 13.24 -22.42
C LYS A 602 3.47 13.16 -20.92
N TYR A 603 2.20 13.02 -20.53
CA TYR A 603 1.84 12.55 -19.21
C TYR A 603 2.37 11.13 -19.06
N TYR A 604 3.35 10.94 -18.17
CA TYR A 604 3.72 9.62 -17.71
C TYR A 604 2.59 9.15 -16.78
N ILE A 605 1.78 8.21 -17.26
CA ILE A 605 0.82 7.47 -16.46
C ILE A 605 1.64 6.46 -15.64
N PHE A 606 1.43 6.47 -14.32
CA PHE A 606 2.17 5.70 -13.31
C PHE A 606 1.80 4.23 -13.28
#